data_AF-A0A4P9XXB1-F1
#
_entry.id   AF-A0A4P9XXB1-F1
#
_cell.length_a   1.000
_cell.length_b   1.000
_cell.length_c   1.000
_cell.angle_alpha   90.00
_cell.angle_beta   90.00
_cell.angle_gamma   90.00
#
_symmetry.space_group_name_H-M   'P 1'
#
loop_
_entity.id
_entity.type
_entity.pdbx_description
1 polymer ?
#
loop_
_entity_poly.entity_id
_entity_poly.type
_entity_poly.pdbx_seq_one_letter_code
_entity_poly.pdbx_strand_id
1 'polypeptide(L)'
;MYGLCEQKHDSPLTMAEMKKHTSVDIAKDPALFQALSQNAKVTFNAENGTFAYKPEHNVKTKEEVLALLRDGAGAGGIELCELKDSNANVAKLAEELSASGDVLIARNRDGTARILYYNDTSLNTAMDEEFKAMWRSLKVPDEADLPKRMAEAGLKTMDVFDTSVKREPKMKRPKQRTRKGKITNTHLEGIDLTQDYVPSK
;
A
#
# COMPACT_ATOMS: atom_id res chain seq x y z
N MET A 1 11.50 5.91 13.79
CA MET A 1 10.87 5.80 15.12
C MET A 1 10.54 4.34 15.35
N TYR A 2 11.42 3.60 16.02
CA TYR A 2 11.17 2.20 16.35
C TYR A 2 10.34 2.17 17.63
N GLY A 3 9.10 1.71 17.51
CA GLY A 3 8.19 1.58 18.64
C GLY A 3 8.76 0.63 19.68
N LEU A 4 8.91 1.13 20.90
CA LEU A 4 9.10 0.34 22.10
C LEU A 4 7.91 -0.63 22.23
N CYS A 5 8.16 -1.90 21.96
CA CYS A 5 7.24 -2.97 22.32
C CYS A 5 7.47 -3.28 23.80
N GLU A 6 7.03 -2.35 24.64
CA GLU A 6 7.18 -2.43 26.09
C GLU A 6 6.06 -3.28 26.71
N GLN A 7 6.40 -3.91 27.83
CA GLN A 7 5.74 -5.06 28.45
C GLN A 7 4.20 -5.05 28.38
N LYS A 8 3.65 -6.07 27.72
CA LYS A 8 2.21 -6.24 27.55
C LYS A 8 1.62 -6.99 28.73
N HIS A 9 0.69 -6.33 29.41
CA HIS A 9 -0.23 -7.01 30.31
C HIS A 9 -1.48 -7.39 29.52
N ASP A 10 -1.55 -8.67 29.12
CA ASP A 10 -2.71 -9.24 28.43
C ASP A 10 -3.91 -9.52 29.36
N SER A 11 -3.75 -9.22 30.66
CA SER A 11 -4.78 -9.42 31.67
C SER A 11 -5.50 -8.12 32.02
N PRO A 12 -6.82 -8.17 32.26
CA PRO A 12 -7.58 -7.01 32.70
C PRO A 12 -7.03 -6.48 34.02
N LEU A 13 -6.78 -5.17 34.10
CA LEU A 13 -6.23 -4.48 35.27
C LEU A 13 -7.33 -3.68 35.97
N THR A 14 -7.38 -3.76 37.29
CA THR A 14 -8.23 -2.89 38.11
C THR A 14 -7.63 -1.49 38.21
N MET A 15 -8.45 -0.48 38.51
CA MET A 15 -7.99 0.90 38.71
C MET A 15 -6.91 1.01 39.82
N ALA A 16 -6.97 0.15 40.84
CA ALA A 16 -5.99 0.10 41.92
C ALA A 16 -4.63 -0.45 41.44
N GLU A 17 -4.64 -1.49 40.61
CA GLU A 17 -3.42 -2.06 40.02
C GLU A 17 -2.80 -1.09 39.00
N MET A 18 -3.61 -0.45 38.16
CA MET A 18 -3.13 0.59 37.25
C MET A 18 -2.45 1.72 38.03
N LYS A 19 -3.04 2.20 39.12
CA LYS A 19 -2.42 3.21 39.98
C LYS A 19 -1.06 2.76 40.52
N LYS A 20 -0.92 1.49 40.91
CA LYS A 20 0.34 0.94 41.41
C LYS A 20 1.43 0.93 40.33
N HIS A 21 1.08 0.64 39.08
CA HIS A 21 2.02 0.57 37.98
C HIS A 21 2.36 1.93 37.37
N THR A 22 1.38 2.81 37.20
CA THR A 22 1.55 4.10 36.51
C THR A 22 1.75 5.26 37.48
N SER A 23 1.56 5.06 38.79
CA SER A 23 1.53 6.11 39.83
C SER A 23 0.46 7.19 39.62
N VAL A 24 -0.48 6.98 38.68
CA VAL A 24 -1.55 7.93 38.32
C VAL A 24 -2.89 7.46 38.89
N ASP A 25 -3.59 8.38 39.56
CA ASP A 25 -4.90 8.15 40.17
C ASP A 25 -6.04 8.38 39.15
N ILE A 26 -6.42 7.35 38.39
CA ILE A 26 -7.49 7.43 37.38
C ILE A 26 -8.86 7.77 38.00
N ALA A 27 -9.10 7.35 39.25
CA ALA A 27 -10.36 7.59 39.95
C ALA A 27 -10.56 9.06 40.40
N LYS A 28 -9.48 9.84 40.52
CA LYS A 28 -9.56 11.25 40.96
C LYS A 28 -9.75 12.23 39.82
N ASP A 29 -9.36 11.84 38.61
CA ASP A 29 -9.44 12.67 37.42
C ASP A 29 -10.54 12.16 36.47
N PRO A 30 -11.75 12.77 36.50
CA PRO A 30 -12.85 12.36 35.63
C PRO A 30 -12.53 12.56 34.14
N ALA A 31 -11.64 13.50 33.79
CA ALA A 31 -11.23 13.71 32.40
C ALA A 31 -10.37 12.54 31.90
N LEU A 32 -9.49 12.01 32.75
CA LEU A 32 -8.68 10.84 32.41
C LEU A 32 -9.53 9.58 32.25
N PHE A 33 -10.51 9.37 33.14
CA PHE A 33 -11.46 8.27 33.02
C PHE A 33 -12.27 8.34 31.71
N GLN A 34 -12.74 9.53 31.35
CA GLN A 34 -13.46 9.75 30.10
C GLN A 34 -12.57 9.49 28.87
N ALA A 35 -11.33 9.99 28.89
CA ALA A 35 -10.38 9.78 27.80
C ALA A 35 -10.03 8.30 27.60
N LEU A 36 -9.85 7.54 28.70
CA LEU A 36 -9.62 6.09 28.64
C LEU A 36 -10.83 5.33 28.12
N SER A 37 -12.03 5.73 28.54
CA SER A 37 -13.28 5.11 28.09
C SER A 37 -13.59 5.38 26.61
N GLN A 38 -13.09 6.50 26.07
CA GLN A 38 -13.25 6.86 24.65
C GLN A 38 -12.18 6.22 23.75
N ASN A 39 -11.14 5.60 24.30
CA ASN A 39 -10.04 5.06 23.52
C ASN A 39 -10.44 3.72 22.86
N ALA A 40 -10.34 3.64 21.53
CA ALA A 40 -10.68 2.45 20.75
C ALA A 40 -9.84 1.20 21.11
N LYS A 41 -8.65 1.39 21.69
CA LYS A 41 -7.73 0.32 22.10
C LYS A 41 -7.92 -0.14 23.55
N VAL A 42 -8.89 0.42 24.28
CA VAL A 42 -9.15 0.07 25.68
C VAL A 42 -10.61 -0.30 25.84
N THR A 43 -10.88 -1.41 26.52
CA THR A 43 -12.25 -1.82 26.88
C THR A 43 -12.41 -1.69 28.39
N PHE A 44 -13.44 -0.97 28.82
CA PHE A 44 -13.80 -0.85 30.24
C PHE A 44 -14.96 -1.81 30.55
N ASN A 45 -14.78 -2.67 31.55
CA ASN A 45 -15.83 -3.52 32.08
C ASN A 45 -16.41 -2.90 33.35
N ALA A 46 -17.65 -2.40 33.27
CA ALA A 46 -18.33 -1.71 34.35
C ALA A 46 -18.68 -2.61 35.55
N GLU A 47 -18.84 -3.92 35.34
CA GLU A 47 -19.19 -4.87 36.40
C GLU A 47 -18.01 -5.14 37.34
N ASN A 48 -16.81 -5.25 36.77
CA ASN A 48 -15.59 -5.59 37.50
C ASN A 48 -14.70 -4.36 37.77
N GLY A 49 -15.02 -3.20 37.18
CA GLY A 49 -14.21 -1.99 37.28
C GLY A 49 -12.80 -2.16 36.68
N THR A 50 -12.67 -2.99 35.65
CA THR A 50 -11.39 -3.34 35.02
C THR A 50 -11.24 -2.73 33.64
N PHE A 51 -10.00 -2.37 33.30
CA PHE A 51 -9.58 -1.97 31.96
C PHE A 51 -8.79 -3.09 31.31
N ALA A 52 -9.14 -3.42 30.07
CA ALA A 52 -8.43 -4.40 29.25
C ALA A 52 -7.96 -3.78 27.94
N TYR A 53 -6.78 -4.18 27.47
CA TYR A 53 -6.31 -3.79 26.14
C TYR A 53 -7.13 -4.51 25.06
N LYS A 54 -7.57 -3.77 24.05
CA LYS A 54 -8.26 -4.28 22.87
C LYS A 54 -7.30 -4.21 21.67
N PRO A 55 -6.67 -5.33 21.29
CA PRO A 55 -5.90 -5.38 20.06
C PRO A 55 -6.82 -5.23 18.84
N GLU A 56 -6.25 -4.77 17.74
CA GLU A 56 -6.94 -4.61 16.45
C GLU A 56 -7.51 -5.94 15.94
N HIS A 57 -6.76 -7.02 16.16
CA HIS A 57 -7.13 -8.38 15.77
C HIS A 57 -6.86 -9.35 16.92
N ASN A 58 -7.88 -9.78 17.67
CA ASN A 58 -7.66 -10.72 18.78
C ASN A 58 -7.41 -12.15 18.28
N VAL A 59 -6.16 -12.47 17.90
CA VAL A 59 -5.73 -13.79 17.45
C VAL A 59 -4.72 -14.41 18.42
N LYS A 60 -4.97 -15.65 18.82
CA LYS A 60 -4.14 -16.41 19.76
C LYS A 60 -3.73 -17.77 19.20
N THR A 61 -4.58 -18.37 18.37
CA THR A 61 -4.37 -19.71 17.82
C THR A 61 -4.04 -19.67 16.32
N LYS A 62 -3.48 -20.75 15.79
CA LYS A 62 -3.20 -20.89 14.35
C LYS A 62 -4.47 -20.80 13.51
N GLU A 63 -5.53 -21.43 13.99
CA GLU A 63 -6.83 -21.48 13.32
C GLU A 63 -7.47 -20.09 13.24
N GLU A 64 -7.35 -19.29 14.30
CA GLU A 64 -7.82 -17.90 14.31
C GLU A 64 -7.03 -17.02 13.34
N VAL A 65 -5.72 -17.21 13.22
CA VAL A 65 -4.90 -16.50 12.23
C VAL A 65 -5.34 -16.87 10.81
N LEU A 66 -5.59 -18.15 10.54
CA LEU A 66 -6.08 -18.60 9.24
C LEU A 66 -7.48 -18.07 8.92
N ALA A 67 -8.41 -18.12 9.88
CA ALA A 67 -9.76 -17.60 9.71
C ALA A 67 -9.75 -16.11 9.39
N LEU A 68 -8.95 -15.34 10.15
CA LEU A 68 -8.78 -13.91 9.95
C LEU A 68 -8.19 -13.58 8.56
N LEU A 69 -7.16 -14.32 8.13
CA LEU A 69 -6.58 -14.14 6.79
C LEU A 69 -7.56 -14.55 5.68
N ARG A 70 -8.40 -15.55 5.91
CA ARG A 70 -9.41 -16.01 4.97
C ARG A 70 -10.54 -14.99 4.80
N ASP A 71 -11.04 -14.44 5.91
CA ASP A 71 -12.06 -13.39 5.89
C ASP A 71 -11.53 -12.11 5.21
N GLY A 72 -10.24 -11.81 5.42
CA GLY A 72 -9.53 -10.69 4.79
C GLY A 72 -9.01 -10.96 3.38
N ALA A 73 -9.16 -12.16 2.81
CA ALA A 73 -8.49 -12.57 1.58
C ALA A 73 -8.81 -11.66 0.36
N GLY A 74 -10.00 -11.05 0.34
CA GLY A 74 -10.38 -10.09 -0.70
C GLY A 74 -9.94 -8.64 -0.43
N ALA A 75 -9.60 -8.30 0.80
CA ALA A 75 -9.22 -6.95 1.23
C ALA A 75 -7.70 -6.71 1.20
N GLY A 76 -6.90 -7.79 1.10
CA GLY A 76 -5.45 -7.73 1.02
C GLY A 76 -4.76 -8.59 2.08
N GLY A 77 -3.48 -8.27 2.34
CA GLY A 77 -2.69 -8.93 3.37
C GLY A 77 -2.64 -8.11 4.66
N ILE A 78 -2.34 -8.78 5.77
CA ILE A 78 -2.30 -8.18 7.12
C ILE A 78 -0.86 -8.04 7.57
N GLU A 79 -0.50 -6.92 8.19
CA GLU A 79 0.86 -6.70 8.67
C GLU A 79 1.15 -7.56 9.92
N LEU A 80 2.32 -8.20 9.94
CA LEU A 80 2.75 -9.01 11.08
C LEU A 80 2.91 -8.17 12.36
N CYS A 81 3.23 -6.88 12.24
CA CYS A 81 3.31 -5.97 13.37
C CYS A 81 1.96 -5.78 14.08
N GLU A 82 0.87 -5.75 13.32
CA GLU A 82 -0.49 -5.63 13.87
C GLU A 82 -0.88 -6.91 14.61
N LEU A 83 -0.52 -8.08 14.10
CA LEU A 83 -0.84 -9.34 14.77
C LEU A 83 0.08 -9.64 15.96
N LYS A 84 1.34 -9.18 15.92
CA LYS A 84 2.22 -9.12 17.10
C LYS A 84 1.65 -8.21 18.18
N ASP A 85 0.72 -7.32 17.82
CA ASP A 85 0.07 -6.50 18.82
C ASP A 85 -0.79 -7.34 19.79
N SER A 86 -1.32 -8.43 19.28
CA SER A 86 -2.28 -9.29 19.96
C SER A 86 -1.63 -10.44 20.71
N ASN A 87 -0.59 -11.03 20.12
CA ASN A 87 0.14 -12.14 20.72
C ASN A 87 1.61 -12.17 20.25
N ALA A 88 2.55 -12.23 21.20
CA ALA A 88 3.97 -12.32 20.92
C ALA A 88 4.36 -13.58 20.12
N ASN A 89 3.58 -14.66 20.22
CA ASN A 89 3.84 -15.92 19.53
C ASN A 89 3.35 -15.96 18.08
N VAL A 90 2.63 -14.94 17.58
CA VAL A 90 2.10 -14.97 16.20
C VAL A 90 3.20 -15.13 15.16
N ALA A 91 4.39 -14.57 15.38
CA ALA A 91 5.51 -14.73 14.45
C ALA A 91 5.90 -16.20 14.25
N LYS A 92 5.87 -17.02 15.32
CA LYS A 92 6.16 -18.46 15.21
C LYS A 92 5.02 -19.20 14.52
N LEU A 93 3.77 -18.89 14.89
CA LEU A 93 2.59 -19.50 14.28
C LEU A 93 2.51 -19.21 12.78
N ALA A 94 2.86 -17.98 12.37
CA ALA A 94 2.90 -17.57 10.98
C ALA A 94 3.96 -18.33 10.16
N GLU A 95 5.16 -18.51 10.71
CA GLU A 95 6.21 -19.31 10.04
C GLU A 95 5.80 -20.79 9.94
N GLU A 96 5.15 -21.34 10.96
CA GLU A 96 4.63 -22.71 10.92
C GLU A 96 3.51 -22.89 9.87
N LEU A 97 2.60 -21.91 9.75
CA LEU A 97 1.56 -21.87 8.71
C LEU A 97 2.13 -21.63 7.31
N SER A 98 3.25 -20.91 7.22
CA SER A 98 3.98 -20.76 5.96
C SER A 98 4.67 -22.06 5.54
N ALA A 99 5.17 -22.84 6.50
CA ALA A 99 5.78 -24.14 6.25
C ALA A 99 4.75 -25.21 5.84
N SER A 100 3.52 -25.16 6.36
CA SER A 100 2.42 -26.00 5.88
C SER A 100 1.90 -25.56 4.51
N GLY A 101 2.16 -24.31 4.11
CA GLY A 101 1.76 -23.74 2.83
C GLY A 101 0.36 -23.15 2.84
N ASP A 102 -0.27 -22.97 4.01
CA ASP A 102 -1.60 -22.36 4.16
C ASP A 102 -1.54 -20.83 4.15
N VAL A 103 -0.36 -20.26 4.39
CA VAL A 103 -0.13 -18.80 4.44
C VAL A 103 1.10 -18.43 3.62
N LEU A 104 1.01 -17.33 2.86
CA LEU A 104 2.15 -16.74 2.17
C LEU A 104 2.67 -15.54 2.96
N ILE A 105 3.99 -15.48 3.13
CA ILE A 105 4.66 -14.37 3.82
C ILE A 105 5.40 -13.50 2.81
N ALA A 106 4.99 -12.25 2.66
CA ALA A 106 5.80 -11.24 2.00
C ALA A 106 6.88 -10.74 2.95
N ARG A 107 8.14 -10.96 2.58
CA ARG A 107 9.32 -10.56 3.34
C ARG A 107 9.94 -9.30 2.76
N ASN A 108 10.53 -8.48 3.63
CA ASN A 108 11.35 -7.34 3.22
C ASN A 108 12.69 -7.81 2.63
N ARG A 109 13.45 -6.87 2.06
CA ARG A 109 14.81 -7.10 1.58
C ARG A 109 15.73 -7.71 2.65
N ASP A 110 15.50 -7.37 3.91
CA ASP A 110 16.26 -7.86 5.06
C ASP A 110 15.80 -9.25 5.55
N GLY A 111 14.86 -9.89 4.84
CA GLY A 111 14.31 -11.21 5.18
C GLY A 111 13.27 -11.20 6.29
N THR A 112 12.96 -10.05 6.87
CA THR A 112 11.93 -9.91 7.91
C THR A 112 10.53 -10.08 7.34
N ALA A 113 9.73 -10.96 7.96
CA ALA A 113 8.32 -11.13 7.63
C ALA A 113 7.56 -9.83 7.88
N ARG A 114 6.86 -9.33 6.84
CA ARG A 114 6.15 -8.05 6.90
C ARG A 114 4.64 -8.23 6.77
N ILE A 115 4.18 -8.89 5.70
CA ILE A 115 2.75 -9.01 5.39
C ILE A 115 2.41 -10.49 5.21
N LEU A 116 1.28 -10.90 5.78
CA LEU A 116 0.72 -12.23 5.71
C LEU A 116 -0.47 -12.25 4.74
N TYR A 117 -0.51 -13.27 3.89
CA TYR A 117 -1.59 -13.50 2.94
C TYR A 117 -2.13 -14.91 3.09
N TYR A 118 -3.44 -15.07 2.93
CA TYR A 118 -4.04 -16.39 2.83
C TYR A 118 -3.57 -17.09 1.55
N ASN A 119 -3.19 -18.36 1.66
CA ASN A 119 -2.91 -19.21 0.50
C ASN A 119 -4.08 -20.16 0.25
N ASP A 120 -4.68 -20.10 -0.93
CA ASP A 120 -5.64 -21.12 -1.34
C ASP A 120 -4.88 -22.34 -1.89
N THR A 121 -4.80 -23.38 -1.06
CA THR A 121 -4.08 -24.61 -1.40
C THR A 121 -4.69 -25.36 -2.58
N SER A 122 -5.96 -25.10 -2.93
CA SER A 122 -6.60 -25.70 -4.10
C SER A 122 -6.00 -25.23 -5.43
N LEU A 123 -5.38 -24.05 -5.43
CA LEU A 123 -4.73 -23.46 -6.59
C LEU A 123 -3.26 -23.88 -6.72
N ASN A 124 -2.71 -24.55 -5.71
CA ASN A 124 -1.31 -24.96 -5.71
C ASN A 124 -1.10 -26.11 -6.70
N THR A 125 -0.36 -25.83 -7.77
CA THR A 125 0.06 -26.84 -8.75
C THR A 125 1.49 -27.27 -8.44
N ALA A 126 1.67 -28.56 -8.12
CA ALA A 126 3.01 -29.13 -7.99
C ALA A 126 3.70 -29.14 -9.37
N MET A 127 4.94 -28.67 -9.41
CA MET A 127 5.78 -28.70 -10.61
C MET A 127 7.20 -29.11 -10.23
N ASP A 128 7.82 -29.88 -11.12
CA ASP A 128 9.18 -30.37 -10.95
C ASP A 128 10.19 -29.23 -10.88
N GLU A 129 11.27 -29.43 -10.12
CA GLU A 129 12.32 -28.42 -9.97
C GLU A 129 13.04 -28.14 -11.29
N GLU A 130 13.24 -29.16 -12.13
CA GLU A 130 13.83 -29.01 -13.45
C GLU A 130 12.97 -28.13 -14.36
N PHE A 131 11.64 -28.32 -14.33
CA PHE A 131 10.71 -27.48 -15.07
C PHE A 131 10.74 -26.03 -14.59
N LYS A 132 10.77 -25.81 -13.27
CA LYS A 132 10.90 -24.46 -12.67
C LYS A 132 12.22 -23.78 -13.09
N ALA A 133 13.31 -24.53 -13.14
CA ALA A 133 14.62 -24.02 -13.56
C ALA A 133 14.62 -23.65 -15.05
N MET A 134 14.07 -24.52 -15.89
CA MET A 134 13.88 -24.26 -17.32
C MET A 134 13.04 -23.00 -17.53
N TRP A 135 11.88 -22.88 -16.87
CA TRP A 135 11.00 -21.72 -16.98
C TRP A 135 11.70 -20.41 -16.63
N ARG A 136 12.47 -20.38 -15.52
CA ARG A 136 13.25 -19.19 -15.10
C ARG A 136 14.39 -18.85 -16.06
N SER A 137 14.92 -19.82 -16.79
CA SER A 137 16.00 -19.61 -17.76
C SER A 137 15.54 -18.95 -19.05
N LEU A 138 14.25 -19.05 -19.37
CA LEU A 138 13.67 -18.46 -20.58
C LEU A 138 13.72 -16.94 -20.47
N LYS A 139 14.45 -16.30 -21.39
CA LYS A 139 14.47 -14.83 -21.51
C LYS A 139 13.23 -14.38 -22.26
N VAL A 140 12.40 -13.58 -21.60
CA VAL A 140 11.28 -12.90 -22.25
C VAL A 140 11.85 -11.85 -23.21
N PRO A 141 11.52 -11.91 -24.52
CA PRO A 141 11.93 -10.89 -25.49
C PRO A 141 11.40 -9.50 -25.12
N ASP A 142 12.06 -8.46 -25.62
CA ASP A 142 11.59 -7.08 -25.45
C ASP A 142 10.24 -6.86 -26.15
N GLU A 143 9.45 -5.89 -25.68
CA GLU A 143 8.07 -5.64 -26.15
C GLU A 143 7.99 -5.40 -27.66
N ALA A 144 9.04 -4.82 -28.27
CA ALA A 144 9.11 -4.57 -29.71
C ALA A 144 9.32 -5.84 -30.56
N ASP A 145 10.01 -6.84 -30.01
CA ASP A 145 10.36 -8.08 -30.72
C ASP A 145 9.41 -9.24 -30.39
N LEU A 146 8.66 -9.14 -29.29
CA LEU A 146 7.67 -10.13 -28.87
C LEU A 146 6.61 -10.44 -29.94
N PRO A 147 6.02 -9.44 -30.66
CA PRO A 147 5.01 -9.72 -31.69
C PRO A 147 5.57 -10.49 -32.88
N LYS A 148 6.81 -10.17 -33.29
CA LYS A 148 7.50 -10.88 -34.38
C LYS A 148 7.77 -12.33 -34.00
N ARG A 149 8.29 -12.56 -32.79
CA ARG A 149 8.56 -13.92 -32.29
C ARG A 149 7.28 -14.74 -32.08
N MET A 150 6.18 -14.12 -31.63
CA MET A 150 4.88 -14.80 -31.55
C MET A 150 4.36 -15.19 -32.93
N ALA A 151 4.47 -14.28 -33.92
CA ALA A 151 4.06 -14.56 -35.30
C ALA A 151 4.91 -15.66 -35.95
N GLU A 152 6.23 -15.66 -35.75
CA GLU A 152 7.15 -16.73 -36.16
C GLU A 152 6.78 -18.07 -35.53
N ALA A 153 6.35 -18.07 -34.26
CA ALA A 153 5.88 -19.25 -33.55
C ALA A 153 4.44 -19.68 -33.93
N GLY A 154 3.79 -18.98 -34.86
CA GLY A 154 2.41 -19.25 -35.27
C GLY A 154 1.36 -18.91 -34.21
N LEU A 155 1.74 -18.19 -33.16
CA LEU A 155 0.84 -17.68 -32.14
C LEU A 155 0.27 -16.35 -32.61
N LYS A 156 -1.06 -16.26 -32.69
CA LYS A 156 -1.72 -14.98 -32.89
C LYS A 156 -1.50 -14.14 -31.63
N THR A 157 -0.76 -13.04 -31.77
CA THR A 157 -0.83 -11.96 -30.79
C THR A 157 -2.30 -11.60 -30.67
N MET A 158 -2.92 -11.75 -29.50
CA MET A 158 -4.20 -11.08 -29.25
C MET A 158 -3.99 -9.63 -29.64
N ASP A 159 -4.93 -9.05 -30.39
CA ASP A 159 -4.99 -7.61 -30.62
C ASP A 159 -5.04 -6.97 -29.23
N VAL A 160 -3.86 -6.63 -28.72
CA VAL A 160 -3.71 -5.83 -27.52
C VAL A 160 -4.53 -4.60 -27.85
N PHE A 161 -5.61 -4.39 -27.10
CA PHE A 161 -6.34 -3.14 -27.13
C PHE A 161 -5.28 -2.05 -27.03
N ASP A 162 -5.02 -1.43 -28.17
CA ASP A 162 -4.08 -0.34 -28.31
C ASP A 162 -4.78 0.86 -27.66
N THR A 163 -4.94 0.81 -26.34
CA THR A 163 -5.22 1.96 -25.51
C THR A 163 -3.92 2.74 -25.31
N SER A 164 -3.08 2.81 -26.35
CA SER A 164 -2.48 4.10 -26.64
C SER A 164 -3.66 5.01 -27.01
N VAL A 165 -4.20 5.69 -25.99
CA VAL A 165 -4.92 6.93 -26.24
C VAL A 165 -3.91 7.78 -26.97
N LYS A 166 -3.98 7.77 -28.31
CA LYS A 166 -3.33 8.74 -29.18
C LYS A 166 -3.86 10.07 -28.67
N ARG A 167 -3.11 10.67 -27.74
CA ARG A 167 -3.33 12.05 -27.32
C ARG A 167 -3.09 12.82 -28.59
N GLU A 168 -4.17 13.20 -29.26
CA GLU A 168 -4.10 14.10 -30.39
C GLU A 168 -3.18 15.25 -29.98
N PRO A 169 -2.15 15.56 -30.79
CA PRO A 169 -1.23 16.61 -30.43
C PRO A 169 -2.05 17.89 -30.29
N LYS A 170 -2.18 18.37 -29.04
CA LYS A 170 -2.82 19.65 -28.74
C LYS A 170 -2.21 20.68 -29.67
N MET A 171 -3.00 21.16 -30.62
CA MET A 171 -2.59 22.15 -31.60
C MET A 171 -2.09 23.38 -30.83
N LYS A 172 -0.77 23.52 -30.72
CA LYS A 172 -0.16 24.69 -30.09
C LYS A 172 -0.52 25.87 -30.98
N ARG A 173 -1.42 26.73 -30.50
CA ARG A 173 -1.71 28.02 -31.15
C ARG A 173 -0.36 28.72 -31.44
N PRO A 174 -0.07 29.08 -32.70
CA PRO A 174 1.21 29.70 -33.01
C PRO A 174 1.31 31.03 -32.28
N LYS A 175 2.32 31.16 -31.43
CA LYS A 175 2.68 32.42 -30.77
C LYS A 175 3.07 33.41 -31.87
N GLN A 176 2.29 34.47 -32.03
CA GLN A 176 2.48 35.49 -33.06
C GLN A 176 3.87 36.14 -32.85
N ARG A 177 4.82 35.76 -33.71
CA ARG A 177 6.16 36.38 -33.70
C ARG A 177 5.99 37.79 -34.26
N THR A 178 6.10 38.79 -33.41
CA THR A 178 6.24 40.19 -33.82
C THR A 178 7.48 40.30 -34.71
N ARG A 179 7.28 40.41 -36.02
CA ARG A 179 8.36 40.67 -36.98
C ARG A 179 8.78 42.12 -36.79
N LYS A 180 9.91 42.36 -36.12
CA LYS A 180 10.59 43.66 -36.19
C LYS A 180 11.21 43.75 -37.60
N GLY A 181 10.47 44.32 -38.54
CA GLY A 181 11.01 44.65 -39.86
C GLY A 181 12.09 45.72 -39.70
N LYS A 182 13.26 45.52 -40.32
CA LYS A 182 14.29 46.55 -40.43
C LYS A 182 13.79 47.60 -41.43
N ILE A 183 13.55 48.82 -40.96
CA ILE A 183 13.25 49.97 -41.79
C ILE A 183 14.59 50.41 -42.41
N THR A 184 14.72 50.30 -43.73
CA THR A 184 15.95 50.71 -44.45
C THR A 184 15.84 52.11 -45.05
N ASN A 185 14.74 52.83 -44.79
CA ASN A 185 14.53 54.22 -45.23
C ASN A 185 14.48 55.16 -44.03
N THR A 186 15.42 56.10 -43.97
CA THR A 186 15.62 57.04 -42.84
C THR A 186 14.42 57.95 -42.58
N HIS A 187 13.54 58.15 -43.56
CA HIS A 187 12.35 59.01 -43.42
C HIS A 187 11.14 58.33 -42.77
N LEU A 188 11.22 57.05 -42.40
CA LEU A 188 10.15 56.31 -41.71
C LEU A 188 10.46 56.07 -40.22
N GLU A 189 11.51 56.71 -39.69
CA GLU A 189 11.83 56.64 -38.26
C GLU A 189 10.83 57.47 -37.44
N GLY A 190 9.97 56.81 -36.67
CA GLY A 190 9.00 57.43 -35.76
C GLY A 190 7.54 57.03 -35.95
N ILE A 191 7.22 56.25 -36.98
CA ILE A 191 5.85 55.76 -37.23
C ILE A 191 5.66 54.38 -36.61
N ASP A 192 4.66 54.24 -35.73
CA ASP A 192 4.29 52.96 -35.14
C ASP A 192 3.43 52.14 -36.14
N LEU A 193 4.09 51.22 -36.84
CA LEU A 193 3.48 50.33 -37.85
C LEU A 193 2.65 49.19 -37.24
N THR A 194 2.40 49.19 -35.93
CA THR A 194 1.53 48.19 -35.27
C THR A 194 0.08 48.63 -35.16
N GLN A 195 -0.26 49.87 -35.55
CA GLN A 195 -1.64 50.36 -35.60
C GLN A 195 -2.06 50.70 -37.04
N ASP A 196 -3.27 50.27 -37.43
CA ASP A 196 -3.85 50.62 -38.72
C ASP A 196 -4.41 52.05 -38.68
N TYR A 197 -3.80 52.97 -39.43
CA TYR A 197 -4.25 54.35 -39.52
C TYR A 197 -5.31 54.49 -40.62
N VAL A 198 -6.55 54.77 -40.23
CA VAL A 198 -7.64 55.04 -41.18
C VAL A 198 -7.75 56.55 -41.36
N PRO A 199 -7.63 57.10 -42.59
CA PRO A 199 -7.68 58.55 -42.78
C PRO A 199 -9.08 59.09 -42.44
N SER A 200 -9.16 60.07 -41.54
CA SER A 200 -10.41 60.80 -41.33
C SER A 200 -10.69 61.67 -42.56
N LYS A 201 -11.93 61.62 -43.05
CA LYS A 201 -12.42 62.40 -44.20
C LYS A 201 -12.13 63.89 -44.09
#